data_AF-A0A7J7LNX3-F1
#
_entry.id   AF-A0A7J7LNX3-F1
#
_cell.length_a   1.000
_cell.length_b   1.000
_cell.length_c   1.000
_cell.angle_alpha   90.00
_cell.angle_beta   90.00
_cell.angle_gamma   90.00
#
_symmetry.space_group_name_H-M   'P 1'
#
loop_
_entity.id
_entity.type
_entity.pdbx_description
1 polymer ?
#
loop_
_entity_poly.entity_id
_entity_poly.type
_entity_poly.pdbx_seq_one_letter_code
_entity_poly.pdbx_strand_id
1 'polypeptide(L)'
;MNWDSNMDDGLIESLVESIKVGKKNSRAWDESVWEPAKNVVFNKSQKVVRKSHMKSRLRTLQKELKGFNELLNKSGFGCNYMKNTVTASAACWDELLSDKV
;
A
#
# COMPACT_ATOMS: atom_id res chain seq x y z
N MET A 1 -15.90 -0.34 -2.49
CA MET A 1 -15.54 -1.77 -2.34
C MET A 1 -14.56 -1.87 -1.20
N ASN A 2 -14.80 -2.76 -0.25
CA ASN A 2 -13.89 -2.99 0.86
C ASN A 2 -12.82 -3.97 0.40
N TRP A 3 -11.55 -3.61 0.58
CA TRP A 3 -10.41 -4.45 0.26
C TRP A 3 -10.00 -5.25 1.49
N ASP A 4 -9.70 -6.53 1.29
CA ASP A 4 -9.10 -7.39 2.29
C ASP A 4 -7.61 -7.62 2.00
N SER A 5 -6.91 -8.29 2.92
CA SER A 5 -5.48 -8.56 2.80
C SER A 5 -5.14 -9.40 1.57
N ASN A 6 -5.97 -10.38 1.20
CA ASN A 6 -5.69 -11.25 0.04
C ASN A 6 -5.79 -10.48 -1.28
N MET A 7 -6.72 -9.53 -1.36
CA MET A 7 -6.82 -8.62 -2.50
C MET A 7 -5.59 -7.70 -2.58
N ASP A 8 -5.19 -7.11 -1.45
CA ASP A 8 -4.01 -6.24 -1.39
C ASP A 8 -2.74 -6.99 -1.78
N ASP A 9 -2.54 -8.20 -1.25
CA ASP A 9 -1.41 -9.07 -1.59
C ASP A 9 -1.35 -9.34 -3.09
N GLY A 10 -2.49 -9.71 -3.69
CA GLY A 10 -2.56 -9.95 -5.14
C GLY A 10 -2.29 -8.71 -5.98
N LEU A 11 -2.78 -7.55 -5.54
CA LEU A 11 -2.52 -6.29 -6.24
C LEU A 11 -1.04 -5.90 -6.11
N ILE A 12 -0.46 -5.95 -4.91
CA ILE A 12 0.93 -5.55 -4.68
C ILE A 12 1.88 -6.48 -5.45
N GLU A 13 1.70 -7.80 -5.34
CA GLU A 13 2.53 -8.79 -6.03
C GLU A 13 2.52 -8.57 -7.55
N SER A 14 1.34 -8.43 -8.15
CA SER A 14 1.21 -8.23 -9.60
C SER A 14 1.83 -6.91 -10.09
N LEU A 15 1.72 -5.84 -9.29
CA LEU A 15 2.34 -4.56 -9.60
C LEU A 15 3.86 -4.59 -9.44
N VAL A 16 4.38 -5.28 -8.41
CA VAL A 16 5.82 -5.48 -8.22
C VAL A 16 6.41 -6.26 -9.41
N GLU A 17 5.75 -7.32 -9.85
CA GLU A 17 6.19 -8.08 -11.01
C GLU A 17 6.16 -7.25 -12.29
N SER A 18 5.10 -6.46 -12.47
CA SER A 18 4.97 -5.53 -13.60
C SER A 18 6.10 -4.48 -13.65
N ILE A 19 6.62 -4.04 -12.51
CA ILE A 19 7.78 -3.13 -12.46
C ILE A 19 9.04 -3.82 -12.98
N LYS A 20 9.28 -5.08 -12.60
CA LYS A 20 10.48 -5.83 -13.03
C LYS A 20 10.56 -5.98 -14.54
N VAL A 21 9.41 -6.08 -15.21
CA VAL A 21 9.31 -6.18 -16.68
C VAL A 21 9.11 -4.82 -17.37
N GLY A 22 9.35 -3.71 -16.67
CA GLY A 22 9.35 -2.36 -17.28
C GLY A 22 7.97 -1.81 -17.62
N LYS A 23 6.88 -2.34 -17.04
CA LYS A 23 5.51 -1.89 -17.33
C LYS A 23 5.08 -0.64 -16.54
N LYS A 24 6.04 0.03 -15.91
CA LYS A 24 5.85 1.30 -15.22
C LYS A 24 6.86 2.30 -15.75
N ASN A 25 6.37 3.38 -16.36
CA ASN A 25 7.21 4.54 -16.66
C ASN A 25 7.19 5.53 -15.48
N SER A 26 7.93 6.64 -15.59
CA SER A 26 8.08 7.62 -14.51
C SER A 26 6.76 8.22 -14.00
N ARG A 27 5.67 8.19 -14.79
CA ARG A 27 4.39 8.84 -14.46
C ARG A 27 3.20 7.89 -14.38
N ALA A 28 3.21 6.78 -15.11
CA ALA A 28 2.04 5.93 -15.32
C ALA A 28 2.38 4.45 -15.46
N TRP A 29 1.39 3.64 -15.13
CA TRP A 29 1.37 2.22 -15.45
C TRP A 29 0.95 2.03 -16.89
N ASP A 30 1.58 1.07 -17.57
CA ASP A 30 1.09 0.56 -18.84
C ASP A 30 -0.33 -0.01 -18.67
N GLU A 31 -1.16 0.15 -19.69
CA GLU A 31 -2.55 -0.30 -19.64
C GLU A 31 -2.66 -1.83 -19.56
N SER A 32 -1.70 -2.55 -20.13
CA SER A 32 -1.63 -4.02 -20.11
C SER A 32 -1.42 -4.62 -18.72
N VAL A 33 -1.10 -3.81 -17.69
CA VAL A 33 -0.89 -4.28 -16.32
C VAL A 33 -2.19 -4.70 -15.63
N TRP A 34 -3.32 -4.08 -15.99
CA TRP A 34 -4.54 -4.20 -15.20
C TRP A 34 -5.26 -5.53 -15.40
N GLU A 35 -5.24 -6.13 -16.59
CA GLU A 35 -5.88 -7.44 -16.82
C GLU A 35 -5.18 -8.57 -16.05
N PRO A 36 -3.84 -8.74 -16.13
CA PRO A 36 -3.12 -9.71 -15.31
C PRO A 36 -3.32 -9.48 -13.80
N ALA A 37 -3.27 -8.22 -13.34
CA ALA A 37 -3.48 -7.88 -11.95
C ALA A 37 -4.87 -8.31 -11.44
N LYS A 38 -5.93 -8.13 -12.25
CA LYS A 38 -7.27 -8.62 -11.91
C LYS A 38 -7.29 -10.13 -11.70
N ASN A 39 -6.61 -10.88 -12.56
CA ASN A 39 -6.57 -12.34 -12.45
C ASN A 39 -5.85 -12.78 -11.17
N VAL A 40 -4.73 -12.15 -10.83
CA VAL A 40 -4.01 -12.45 -9.57
C VAL A 40 -4.87 -12.12 -8.35
N VAL A 41 -5.51 -10.94 -8.33
CA VAL A 41 -6.44 -10.54 -7.26
C VAL A 41 -7.60 -11.54 -7.14
N PHE A 42 -8.21 -11.92 -8.27
CA PHE A 42 -9.30 -12.89 -8.28
C PHE A 42 -8.85 -14.25 -7.75
N ASN A 43 -7.71 -14.77 -8.20
CA ASN A 43 -7.22 -16.09 -7.78
C ASN A 43 -7.00 -16.15 -6.25
N LYS A 44 -6.48 -15.08 -5.65
CA LYS A 44 -6.19 -15.04 -4.20
C LYS A 44 -7.41 -14.74 -3.33
N SER A 45 -8.35 -13.94 -3.81
CA SER A 45 -9.47 -13.43 -2.98
C SER A 45 -10.85 -13.95 -3.38
N GLN A 46 -10.97 -14.53 -4.58
CA GLN A 46 -12.23 -14.86 -5.24
C GLN A 46 -13.15 -13.63 -5.43
N LYS A 47 -12.58 -12.41 -5.42
CA LYS A 47 -13.32 -11.15 -5.62
C LYS A 47 -13.07 -10.58 -7.01
N VAL A 48 -14.15 -10.24 -7.70
CA VAL A 48 -14.09 -9.55 -8.99
C VAL A 48 -13.88 -8.05 -8.75
N VAL A 49 -12.82 -7.50 -9.34
CA VAL A 49 -12.51 -6.07 -9.26
C VAL A 49 -12.47 -5.43 -10.63
N ARG A 50 -12.85 -4.14 -10.68
CA ARG A 50 -12.64 -3.30 -11.86
C ARG A 50 -11.29 -2.60 -11.75
N LYS A 51 -10.74 -2.22 -12.89
CA LYS A 51 -9.53 -1.37 -12.97
C LYS A 51 -9.63 -0.12 -12.10
N SER A 52 -10.78 0.55 -12.06
CA SER A 52 -11.01 1.72 -11.21
C SER A 52 -10.87 1.40 -9.73
N HIS A 53 -11.30 0.23 -9.27
CA HIS A 53 -11.15 -0.21 -7.88
C HIS A 53 -9.67 -0.39 -7.54
N MET A 54 -8.88 -1.04 -8.41
CA MET A 54 -7.43 -1.23 -8.21
C MET A 54 -6.67 0.10 -8.20
N LYS A 55 -6.97 1.00 -9.15
CA LYS A 55 -6.37 2.34 -9.17
C LYS A 55 -6.71 3.13 -7.90
N SER A 56 -7.94 3.00 -7.40
CA SER A 56 -8.33 3.65 -6.16
C SER A 56 -7.59 3.07 -4.95
N ARG A 57 -7.48 1.75 -4.85
CA ARG A 57 -6.76 1.11 -3.75
C ARG A 57 -5.27 1.45 -3.77
N LEU A 58 -4.65 1.45 -4.96
CA LEU A 58 -3.24 1.83 -5.09
C LEU A 58 -2.98 3.24 -4.55
N ARG A 59 -3.87 4.21 -4.83
CA ARG A 59 -3.77 5.55 -4.24
C ARG A 59 -3.87 5.53 -2.72
N THR A 60 -4.74 4.69 -2.16
CA THR A 60 -4.85 4.51 -0.71
C THR A 60 -3.57 3.91 -0.12
N LEU A 61 -3.05 2.82 -0.68
CA LEU A 61 -1.80 2.18 -0.24
C LEU A 61 -0.61 3.16 -0.30
N GLN A 62 -0.53 3.98 -1.35
CA GLN A 62 0.51 5.01 -1.47
C GLN A 62 0.40 6.08 -0.37
N LYS A 63 -0.82 6.48 0.02
CA LYS A 63 -1.05 7.42 1.12
C LYS A 63 -0.69 6.79 2.48
N GLU A 64 -1.09 5.54 2.70
CA GLU A 64 -0.76 4.78 3.91
C GLU A 64 0.75 4.62 4.06
N LEU A 65 1.46 4.23 2.99
CA LEU A 65 2.92 4.14 2.95
C LEU A 65 3.59 5.50 3.21
N LYS A 66 3.06 6.58 2.63
CA LYS A 66 3.55 7.93 2.89
C LYS A 66 3.42 8.28 4.37
N GLY A 67 2.25 8.08 4.98
CA GLY A 67 2.05 8.34 6.40
C GLY A 67 2.93 7.47 7.30
N PHE A 68 3.11 6.20 6.95
CA PHE A 68 4.04 5.31 7.63
C PHE A 68 5.48 5.83 7.58
N ASN A 69 5.96 6.26 6.41
CA ASN A 69 7.30 6.83 6.26
C ASN A 69 7.46 8.17 6.99
N GLU A 70 6.41 9.01 7.00
CA GLU A 70 6.41 10.26 7.79
C GLU A 70 6.58 9.99 9.29
N LEU A 71 5.94 8.94 9.82
CA LEU A 71 6.14 8.50 11.19
C LEU A 71 7.58 8.03 11.41
N LEU A 72 8.11 7.16 10.54
CA LEU A 72 9.47 6.63 10.70
C LEU A 72 10.57 7.68 10.56
N ASN A 73 10.29 8.80 9.89
CA ASN A 73 11.22 9.92 9.77
C ASN A 73 11.22 10.83 11.02
N LYS A 74 10.28 10.66 11.96
CA LYS A 74 10.26 11.40 13.22
C LYS A 74 11.17 10.73 14.26
N SER A 75 11.83 11.55 15.08
CA SER A 75 12.64 11.07 16.19
C SER A 75 11.78 10.26 17.18
N GLY A 76 12.33 9.16 17.70
CA GLY A 76 11.63 8.30 18.66
C GLY A 76 10.63 7.31 18.06
N PHE A 77 10.41 7.34 16.75
CA PHE A 77 9.61 6.36 16.03
C PHE A 77 10.49 5.30 15.36
N GLY A 78 10.01 4.07 15.34
CA GLY A 78 10.63 2.93 14.68
C GLY A 78 9.58 1.96 14.14
N CYS A 79 10.03 0.83 13.61
CA CYS A 79 9.14 -0.22 13.11
C CYS A 79 9.50 -1.57 13.72
N ASN A 80 8.48 -2.29 14.18
CA ASN A 80 8.59 -3.72 14.39
C ASN A 80 8.23 -4.45 13.09
N TYR A 81 9.26 -4.83 12.32
CA TYR A 81 9.10 -5.52 11.04
C TYR A 81 8.49 -6.92 11.16
N MET A 82 8.58 -7.58 12.32
CA MET A 82 7.92 -8.87 12.54
C MET A 82 6.40 -8.73 12.68
N LYS A 83 5.95 -7.59 13.21
CA LYS A 83 4.53 -7.28 13.42
C LYS A 83 3.98 -6.27 12.42
N ASN A 84 4.80 -5.80 11.48
CA ASN A 84 4.49 -4.71 10.55
C ASN A 84 3.79 -3.52 11.24
N THR A 85 4.31 -3.10 12.39
CA THR A 85 3.67 -2.06 13.23
C THR A 85 4.68 -0.99 13.63
N VAL A 86 4.26 0.27 13.59
CA VAL A 86 5.03 1.42 14.08
C VAL A 86 5.18 1.32 15.60
N THR A 87 6.39 1.50 16.10
CA THR A 87 6.70 1.47 17.53
C THR A 87 7.25 2.83 17.96
N ALA A 88 6.75 3.37 19.06
CA ALA A 88 7.26 4.57 19.70
C ALA A 88 6.85 4.58 21.18
N SER A 89 7.49 5.42 21.99
CA SER A 89 7.06 5.63 23.38
C SER A 89 5.71 6.37 23.45
N ALA A 90 4.98 6.25 24.56
CA ALA A 90 3.74 7.00 24.76
C ALA A 90 3.95 8.52 24.59
N ALA A 91 5.06 9.06 25.13
CA ALA A 91 5.42 10.47 24.98
C ALA A 91 5.57 10.90 23.51
N CYS A 92 6.16 10.06 22.66
CA CYS A 92 6.27 10.35 21.22
C CYS A 92 4.90 10.39 20.53
N TRP A 93 3.96 9.54 20.95
CA TRP A 93 2.59 9.56 20.44
C TRP A 93 1.82 10.79 20.92
N ASP A 94 1.97 11.17 22.20
CA ASP A 94 1.34 12.35 22.78
C ASP A 94 1.80 13.63 22.08
N GLU A 95 3.12 13.77 21.86
CA GLU A 95 3.71 14.90 21.11
C GLU A 95 3.12 15.00 19.69
N LEU A 96 3.06 13.89 18.96
CA LEU A 96 2.50 13.84 17.61
C LEU A 96 1.02 14.27 17.57
N LEU A 97 0.24 13.91 18.58
CA LEU A 97 -1.18 14.24 18.68
C LEU A 97 -1.39 15.69 19.15
N SER A 98 -0.50 16.23 19.98
CA SER A 98 -0.54 17.63 20.40
C SER A 98 -0.16 18.62 19.30
N ASP A 99 0.73 18.24 18.38
CA ASP A 99 1.14 19.05 17.22
C ASP A 99 0.00 19.33 16.21
N LYS A 100 -1.16 18.66 16.36
CA LYS A 100 -2.30 18.77 15.45
C LYS A 100 -3.46 19.63 15.98
N VAL A 101 -3.26 20.37 17.07
CA VAL A 101 -4.24 21.31 17.67
C VAL A 101 -3.89 22.74 17.30
#